data_AF-A0A7G6WRK4-F1
#
_entry.id   AF-A0A7G6WRK4-F1
#
_cell.length_a   1.000
_cell.length_b   1.000
_cell.length_c   1.000
_cell.angle_alpha   90.00
_cell.angle_beta   90.00
_cell.angle_gamma   90.00
#
_symmetry.space_group_name_H-M   'P 1'
#
loop_
_entity.id
_entity.type
_entity.pdbx_description
1 polymer ?
#
loop_
_entity_poly.entity_id
_entity_poly.type
_entity_poly.pdbx_seq_one_letter_code
_entity_poly.pdbx_strand_id
1 'polypeptide(L)'
;MILLDNIEHLLGDDESRMRNEDDFDSFIAEVVGKSAIVVAARRGTLGDGWADRNGFSVINLEQSSAGQVLQQVEQWHEAVASECETVEDQEKVAARGRELGMALGQLSALMGLSRNPRICALMCEAFLDSSLSLPRDWIALVEDVLERFAEEDSRLDAPAVSGTARMRDLQCGVARWAIHNEPPFDPGHLADAVQELTAGWGVEGSPSVVVERILSRTTLLRRSLGGLAFVNDEMRDHLAAGDLIASGNINYLRAEARNLSNPRLVVAAAGSARHQRATELVTALLDDAEQYPDASEALVVTAYCCAAAARSLESATRSRLQDAVVAVVLQGDVERLAHPRLAPLALDMLVRIVQDDGLAAAAVAAIEVGSRHGDDALPALRAIAGCGAGNCQEILWESWSRFDVRLFAKTVLSVCTSVPDILVIDSPEKFAAVADLPLVGTVEVVCQVDAAEIRGREDLTVRVADAAMIAAAGDLGPNCTMILVAGGG
;
A
#
# COMPACT_ATOMS: atom_id res chain seq x y z
N MET A 1 -4.82 -34.61 7.85
CA MET A 1 -4.90 -33.41 7.00
C MET A 1 -3.75 -33.47 6.02
N ILE A 2 -3.99 -33.26 4.73
CA ILE A 2 -2.97 -33.24 3.68
C ILE A 2 -2.88 -31.80 3.16
N LEU A 3 -1.68 -31.23 3.16
CA LEU A 3 -1.39 -29.94 2.54
C LEU A 3 -0.57 -30.20 1.27
N LEU A 4 -1.10 -29.74 0.13
CA LEU A 4 -0.43 -29.78 -1.15
C LEU A 4 -0.11 -28.34 -1.53
N ASP A 5 1.17 -28.02 -1.66
CA ASP A 5 1.66 -26.68 -1.99
C ASP A 5 2.58 -26.75 -3.21
N ASN A 6 2.63 -25.65 -3.99
CA ASN A 6 3.37 -25.53 -5.24
C ASN A 6 3.07 -26.66 -6.24
N ILE A 7 1.80 -27.02 -6.39
CA ILE A 7 1.37 -28.10 -7.30
C ILE A 7 1.74 -27.82 -8.77
N GLU A 8 2.02 -26.57 -9.14
CA GLU A 8 2.52 -26.18 -10.46
C GLU A 8 3.80 -26.94 -10.83
N HIS A 9 4.69 -27.16 -9.86
CA HIS A 9 5.93 -27.92 -10.06
C HIS A 9 5.66 -29.40 -10.28
N LEU A 10 4.60 -29.94 -9.67
CA LEU A 10 4.19 -31.32 -9.84
C LEU A 10 3.51 -31.54 -11.19
N LEU A 11 2.68 -30.58 -11.62
CA LEU A 11 2.02 -30.64 -12.93
C LEU A 11 3.03 -30.49 -14.07
N GLY A 12 4.09 -29.69 -13.89
CA GLY A 12 5.15 -29.56 -14.88
C GLY A 12 4.75 -28.71 -16.11
N ASP A 13 5.51 -28.85 -17.19
CA ASP A 13 5.34 -28.11 -18.45
C ASP A 13 4.41 -28.82 -19.44
N ASP A 14 4.06 -28.15 -20.54
CA ASP A 14 3.05 -28.58 -21.50
C ASP A 14 3.21 -30.02 -22.02
N GLU A 15 4.45 -30.54 -22.14
CA GLU A 15 4.68 -31.90 -22.65
C GLU A 15 4.27 -33.00 -21.65
N SER A 16 4.47 -32.77 -20.35
CA SER A 16 4.15 -33.74 -19.29
C SER A 16 2.85 -33.43 -18.56
N ARG A 17 2.34 -32.21 -18.69
CA ARG A 17 1.22 -31.66 -17.93
C ARG A 17 -0.02 -32.52 -17.97
N MET A 18 -0.48 -32.94 -19.16
CA MET A 18 -1.69 -33.74 -19.28
C MET A 18 -1.60 -35.05 -18.47
N ARG A 19 -0.45 -35.72 -18.51
CA ARG A 19 -0.24 -36.96 -17.74
C ARG A 19 -0.20 -36.68 -16.24
N ASN A 20 0.52 -35.65 -15.84
CA ASN A 20 0.67 -35.30 -14.43
C ASN A 20 -0.66 -34.81 -13.82
N GLU A 21 -1.50 -34.14 -14.61
CA GLU A 21 -2.87 -33.77 -14.23
C GLU A 21 -3.74 -35.03 -14.02
N ASP A 22 -3.70 -36.01 -14.93
CA ASP A 22 -4.44 -37.27 -14.77
C ASP A 22 -4.01 -38.06 -13.52
N ASP A 23 -2.70 -38.10 -13.25
CA ASP A 23 -2.14 -38.76 -12.05
C ASP A 23 -2.54 -37.99 -10.77
N PHE A 24 -2.53 -36.65 -10.81
CA PHE A 24 -2.97 -35.81 -9.71
C PHE A 24 -4.47 -35.98 -9.41
N ASP A 25 -5.31 -36.01 -10.44
CA ASP A 25 -6.75 -36.25 -10.30
C ASP A 25 -7.03 -37.65 -9.71
N SER A 26 -6.28 -38.65 -10.16
CA SER A 26 -6.37 -40.01 -9.62
C SER A 26 -6.01 -40.06 -8.12
N PHE A 27 -4.93 -39.37 -7.73
CA PHE A 27 -4.55 -39.24 -6.34
C PHE A 27 -5.64 -38.54 -5.52
N ILE A 28 -6.15 -37.41 -5.98
CA ILE A 28 -7.20 -36.64 -5.29
C ILE A 28 -8.46 -37.48 -5.11
N ALA A 29 -8.90 -38.20 -6.15
CA ALA A 29 -10.05 -39.10 -6.07
C ALA A 29 -9.87 -40.21 -5.02
N GLU A 30 -8.64 -40.68 -4.80
CA GLU A 30 -8.35 -41.71 -3.79
C GLU A 30 -8.43 -41.16 -2.36
N VAL A 31 -7.97 -39.92 -2.13
CA VAL A 31 -7.85 -39.35 -0.79
C VAL A 31 -9.05 -38.50 -0.34
N VAL A 32 -9.85 -37.99 -1.28
CA VAL A 32 -11.07 -37.24 -0.99
C VAL A 32 -12.04 -38.10 -0.17
N GLY A 33 -12.60 -37.50 0.89
CA GLY A 33 -13.48 -38.19 1.84
C GLY A 33 -12.77 -39.03 2.92
N LYS A 34 -11.45 -39.28 2.78
CA LYS A 34 -10.64 -39.96 3.82
C LYS A 34 -9.86 -38.99 4.71
N SER A 35 -9.61 -37.77 4.25
CA SER A 35 -8.85 -36.76 4.98
C SER A 35 -9.27 -35.35 4.57
N ALA A 36 -9.09 -34.37 5.46
CA ALA A 36 -9.14 -32.96 5.08
C ALA A 36 -7.93 -32.63 4.20
N ILE A 37 -8.17 -32.01 3.04
CA ILE A 37 -7.15 -31.66 2.05
C ILE A 37 -7.20 -30.17 1.82
N VAL A 38 -6.04 -29.52 1.85
CA VAL A 38 -5.85 -28.13 1.44
C VAL A 38 -4.87 -28.12 0.27
N VAL A 39 -5.27 -27.48 -0.82
CA VAL A 39 -4.44 -27.32 -2.02
C VAL A 39 -4.16 -25.84 -2.20
N ALA A 40 -2.89 -25.45 -2.13
CA ALA A 40 -2.43 -24.13 -2.50
C ALA A 40 -1.94 -24.16 -3.96
N ALA A 41 -2.55 -23.32 -4.79
CA ALA A 41 -2.25 -23.22 -6.21
C ALA A 41 -2.44 -21.79 -6.70
N ARG A 42 -1.63 -21.36 -7.66
CA ARG A 42 -1.82 -20.13 -8.42
C ARG A 42 -3.12 -20.23 -9.22
N ARG A 43 -3.75 -19.08 -9.47
CA ARG A 43 -4.93 -19.03 -10.35
C ARG A 43 -4.57 -19.54 -11.74
N GLY A 44 -5.44 -20.38 -12.29
CA GLY A 44 -5.25 -21.00 -13.60
C GLY A 44 -4.29 -22.21 -13.61
N THR A 45 -3.74 -22.62 -12.45
CA THR A 45 -2.96 -23.86 -12.37
C THR A 45 -3.81 -25.10 -12.56
N LEU A 46 -5.07 -25.08 -12.14
CA LEU A 46 -6.03 -26.15 -12.35
C LEU A 46 -7.11 -25.68 -13.31
N GLY A 47 -7.64 -26.59 -14.13
CA GLY A 47 -8.66 -26.26 -15.11
C GLY A 47 -9.93 -25.70 -14.47
N ASP A 48 -10.67 -24.89 -15.23
CA ASP A 48 -11.92 -24.29 -14.76
C ASP A 48 -12.90 -25.36 -14.24
N GLY A 49 -13.51 -25.10 -13.09
CA GLY A 49 -14.44 -26.01 -12.41
C GLY A 49 -13.80 -27.26 -11.80
N TRP A 50 -12.46 -27.39 -11.79
CA TRP A 50 -11.77 -28.53 -11.15
C TRP A 50 -12.15 -28.68 -9.68
N ALA A 51 -12.18 -27.55 -8.95
CA ALA A 51 -12.53 -27.54 -7.54
C ALA A 51 -13.96 -28.07 -7.32
N ASP A 52 -14.93 -27.57 -8.09
CA ASP A 52 -16.33 -28.00 -7.99
C ASP A 52 -16.50 -29.49 -8.33
N ARG A 53 -15.84 -29.98 -9.39
CA ARG A 53 -15.86 -31.40 -9.78
C ARG A 53 -15.33 -32.33 -8.70
N ASN A 54 -14.35 -31.86 -7.93
CA ASN A 54 -13.72 -32.63 -6.85
C ASN A 54 -14.29 -32.29 -5.46
N GLY A 55 -15.33 -31.46 -5.36
CA GLY A 55 -15.99 -31.10 -4.10
C GLY A 55 -15.18 -30.16 -3.20
N PHE A 56 -14.24 -29.40 -3.76
CA PHE A 56 -13.44 -28.40 -3.05
C PHE A 56 -14.16 -27.05 -2.99
N SER A 57 -13.99 -26.34 -1.88
CA SER A 57 -14.32 -24.91 -1.77
C SER A 57 -13.09 -24.08 -2.14
N VAL A 58 -13.27 -23.06 -2.98
CA VAL A 58 -12.17 -22.18 -3.40
C VAL A 58 -12.05 -21.01 -2.43
N ILE A 59 -10.84 -20.83 -1.90
CA ILE A 59 -10.47 -19.65 -1.11
C ILE A 59 -9.52 -18.81 -1.96
N ASN A 60 -9.88 -17.56 -2.20
CA ASN A 60 -9.04 -16.62 -2.93
C ASN A 60 -8.23 -15.79 -1.93
N LEU A 61 -6.91 -15.79 -2.09
CA LEU A 61 -6.04 -14.87 -1.37
C LEU A 61 -6.11 -13.51 -2.08
N GLU A 62 -6.65 -12.52 -1.38
CA GLU A 62 -6.66 -11.12 -1.83
C GLU A 62 -5.32 -10.44 -1.51
N GLN A 63 -5.07 -9.28 -2.12
CA GLN A 63 -3.93 -8.46 -1.76
C GLN A 63 -4.07 -7.95 -0.32
N SER A 64 -2.95 -7.76 0.38
CA SER A 64 -2.97 -7.21 1.73
C SER A 64 -3.59 -5.81 1.72
N SER A 65 -4.52 -5.57 2.65
CA SER A 65 -4.99 -4.23 2.98
C SER A 65 -3.86 -3.39 3.56
N ALA A 66 -4.00 -2.06 3.51
CA ALA A 66 -2.98 -1.15 4.01
C ALA A 66 -2.68 -1.36 5.53
N GLY A 67 -3.71 -1.70 6.31
CA GLY A 67 -3.54 -2.05 7.73
C GLY A 67 -2.77 -3.36 7.95
N GLN A 68 -3.01 -4.38 7.13
CA GLN A 68 -2.25 -5.64 7.17
C GLN A 68 -0.79 -5.43 6.80
N VAL A 69 -0.49 -4.54 5.85
CA VAL A 69 0.89 -4.19 5.48
C VAL A 69 1.62 -3.59 6.69
N LEU A 70 1.03 -2.60 7.36
CA LEU A 70 1.64 -2.00 8.56
C LEU A 70 1.87 -3.04 9.67
N GLN A 71 0.90 -3.93 9.89
CA GLN A 71 1.03 -5.02 10.85
C GLN A 71 2.14 -5.99 10.46
N GLN A 72 2.28 -6.34 9.18
CA GLN A 72 3.32 -7.23 8.68
C GLN A 72 4.71 -6.62 8.92
N VAL A 73 4.89 -5.32 8.66
CA VAL A 73 6.15 -4.61 8.91
C VAL A 73 6.51 -4.63 10.39
N GLU A 74 5.54 -4.34 11.27
CA GLU A 74 5.73 -4.38 12.72
C GLU A 74 6.15 -5.78 13.19
N GLN A 75 5.37 -6.80 12.83
CA GLN A 75 5.64 -8.20 13.21
C GLN A 75 6.99 -8.71 12.69
N TRP A 76 7.36 -8.34 11.46
CA TRP A 76 8.64 -8.74 10.89
C TRP A 76 9.81 -8.15 11.69
N HIS A 77 9.76 -6.86 12.03
CA HIS A 77 10.82 -6.21 12.79
C HIS A 77 10.84 -6.66 14.25
N GLU A 78 9.68 -6.92 14.87
CA GLU A 78 9.61 -7.52 16.20
C GLU A 78 10.24 -8.91 16.23
N ALA A 79 9.98 -9.74 15.23
CA ALA A 79 10.58 -11.06 15.11
C ALA A 79 12.11 -10.98 14.99
N VAL A 80 12.63 -10.13 14.09
CA VAL A 80 14.08 -9.93 13.92
C VAL A 80 14.71 -9.36 15.19
N ALA A 81 14.06 -8.39 15.85
CA ALA A 81 14.55 -7.84 17.10
C ALA A 81 14.62 -8.93 18.19
N SER A 82 13.64 -9.82 18.27
CA SER A 82 13.64 -10.90 19.27
C SER A 82 14.82 -11.87 19.13
N GLU A 83 15.44 -11.95 17.95
CA GLU A 83 16.61 -12.77 17.67
C GLU A 83 17.94 -12.02 17.88
N CYS A 84 17.91 -10.70 18.11
CA CYS A 84 19.11 -9.91 18.37
C CYS A 84 19.68 -10.18 19.78
N GLU A 85 21.01 -10.35 19.84
CA GLU A 85 21.73 -10.64 21.10
C GLU A 85 21.84 -9.43 22.03
N THR A 86 21.82 -8.21 21.48
CA THR A 86 22.04 -6.98 22.24
C THR A 86 20.81 -6.06 22.22
N VAL A 87 20.58 -5.35 23.32
CA VAL A 87 19.52 -4.34 23.43
C VAL A 87 19.70 -3.20 22.41
N GLU A 88 20.94 -2.88 22.07
CA GLU A 88 21.25 -1.84 21.08
C GLU A 88 20.77 -2.26 19.67
N ASP A 89 21.00 -3.52 19.28
CA ASP A 89 20.57 -4.02 17.98
C ASP A 89 19.05 -4.22 17.94
N GLN A 90 18.43 -4.65 19.04
CA GLN A 90 16.97 -4.67 19.20
C GLN A 90 16.35 -3.30 18.93
N GLU A 91 16.88 -2.25 19.56
CA GLU A 91 16.37 -0.89 19.37
C GLU A 91 16.61 -0.36 17.96
N LYS A 92 17.75 -0.71 17.33
CA LYS A 92 17.99 -0.38 15.92
C LYS A 92 16.96 -1.00 15.00
N VAL A 93 16.69 -2.31 15.13
CA VAL A 93 15.68 -3.00 14.32
C VAL A 93 14.30 -2.39 14.53
N ALA A 94 13.91 -2.17 15.79
CA ALA A 94 12.63 -1.54 16.12
C ALA A 94 12.51 -0.13 15.54
N ALA A 95 13.57 0.68 15.60
CA ALA A 95 13.60 2.01 15.03
C ALA A 95 13.45 1.99 13.50
N ARG A 96 14.09 1.06 12.80
CA ARG A 96 13.91 0.87 11.34
C ARG A 96 12.49 0.45 10.99
N GLY A 97 11.88 -0.45 11.78
CA GLY A 97 10.49 -0.82 11.60
C GLY A 97 9.53 0.36 11.73
N ARG A 98 9.73 1.21 12.74
CA ARG A 98 8.96 2.45 12.92
C ARG A 98 9.16 3.44 11.77
N GLU A 99 10.40 3.62 11.32
CA GLU A 99 10.73 4.52 10.19
C GLU A 99 10.07 4.05 8.89
N LEU A 100 10.14 2.76 8.57
CA LEU A 100 9.46 2.19 7.40
C LEU A 100 7.93 2.28 7.51
N GLY A 101 7.36 1.99 8.69
CA GLY A 101 5.93 2.12 8.94
C GLY A 101 5.42 3.56 8.75
N MET A 102 6.18 4.57 9.19
CA MET A 102 5.86 5.98 8.94
C MET A 102 5.95 6.32 7.44
N ALA A 103 6.99 5.85 6.75
CA ALA A 103 7.18 6.09 5.33
C ALA A 103 6.06 5.48 4.47
N LEU A 104 5.56 4.30 4.85
CA LEU A 104 4.40 3.65 4.23
C LEU A 104 3.11 4.47 4.35
N GLY A 105 2.96 5.26 5.42
CA GLY A 105 1.88 6.23 5.56
C GLY A 105 2.08 7.52 4.76
N GLN A 106 3.32 7.86 4.40
CA GLN A 106 3.68 9.08 3.65
C GLN A 106 3.76 8.87 2.14
N LEU A 107 3.96 7.62 1.70
CA LEU A 107 4.29 7.28 0.33
C LEU A 107 3.43 6.12 -0.17
N SER A 108 2.34 6.46 -0.86
CA SER A 108 1.43 5.51 -1.48
C SER A 108 2.11 4.51 -2.42
N ALA A 109 3.22 4.90 -3.06
CA ALA A 109 4.02 4.00 -3.89
C ALA A 109 4.64 2.85 -3.08
N LEU A 110 5.21 3.13 -1.90
CA LEU A 110 5.73 2.09 -1.01
C LEU A 110 4.60 1.20 -0.50
N MET A 111 3.45 1.80 -0.17
CA MET A 111 2.26 1.06 0.28
C MET A 111 1.76 0.11 -0.81
N GLY A 112 1.59 0.59 -2.05
CA GLY A 112 1.11 -0.20 -3.17
C GLY A 112 2.02 -1.37 -3.51
N LEU A 113 3.35 -1.16 -3.50
CA LEU A 113 4.34 -2.23 -3.64
C LEU A 113 4.21 -3.27 -2.52
N SER A 114 4.08 -2.81 -1.28
CA SER A 114 4.05 -3.66 -0.08
C SER A 114 2.75 -4.45 0.10
N ARG A 115 1.70 -4.17 -0.69
CA ARG A 115 0.49 -5.02 -0.72
C ARG A 115 0.77 -6.44 -1.21
N ASN A 116 1.91 -6.65 -1.88
CA ASN A 116 2.45 -7.98 -2.11
C ASN A 116 3.32 -8.37 -0.89
N PRO A 117 2.94 -9.40 -0.11
CA PRO A 117 3.67 -9.78 1.11
C PRO A 117 5.14 -10.12 0.90
N ARG A 118 5.51 -10.63 -0.29
CA ARG A 118 6.91 -10.93 -0.63
C ARG A 118 7.70 -9.63 -0.87
N ILE A 119 7.13 -8.67 -1.60
CA ILE A 119 7.75 -7.35 -1.79
C ILE A 119 7.87 -6.64 -0.44
N CYS A 120 6.86 -6.72 0.43
CA CYS A 120 6.91 -6.15 1.77
C CYS A 120 8.08 -6.72 2.59
N ALA A 121 8.25 -8.06 2.61
CA ALA A 121 9.34 -8.70 3.34
C ALA A 121 10.72 -8.28 2.81
N LEU A 122 10.90 -8.25 1.49
CA LEU A 122 12.13 -7.78 0.86
C LEU A 122 12.39 -6.30 1.15
N MET A 123 11.34 -5.48 1.22
CA MET A 123 11.46 -4.06 1.59
C MET A 123 11.90 -3.90 3.04
N CYS A 124 11.39 -4.72 3.96
CA CYS A 124 11.86 -4.73 5.35
C CYS A 124 13.35 -5.11 5.44
N GLU A 125 13.75 -6.19 4.77
CA GLU A 125 15.15 -6.65 4.73
C GLU A 125 16.08 -5.61 4.10
N ALA A 126 15.74 -5.14 2.89
CA ALA A 126 16.50 -4.13 2.17
C ALA A 126 16.67 -2.85 2.98
N PHE A 127 15.60 -2.42 3.65
CA PHE A 127 15.67 -1.23 4.47
C PHE A 127 16.54 -1.44 5.72
N LEU A 128 16.38 -2.56 6.43
CA LEU A 128 17.16 -2.86 7.63
C LEU A 128 18.67 -2.85 7.36
N ASP A 129 19.11 -3.41 6.23
CA ASP A 129 20.52 -3.52 5.86
C ASP A 129 21.13 -2.23 5.30
N SER A 130 20.30 -1.23 5.01
CA SER A 130 20.73 -0.05 4.27
C SER A 130 21.08 1.14 5.16
N SER A 131 21.84 2.10 4.61
CA SER A 131 22.03 3.42 5.22
C SER A 131 21.02 4.46 4.72
N LEU A 132 19.93 4.03 4.08
CA LEU A 132 18.92 4.92 3.51
C LEU A 132 18.09 5.57 4.61
N SER A 133 17.67 6.81 4.39
CA SER A 133 16.76 7.55 5.27
C SER A 133 15.42 7.77 4.59
N LEU A 134 14.34 7.34 5.22
CA LEU A 134 12.99 7.56 4.73
C LEU A 134 12.37 8.83 5.34
N PRO A 135 11.46 9.50 4.62
CA PRO A 135 10.96 9.18 3.28
C PRO A 135 11.90 9.63 2.13
N ARG A 136 13.05 10.25 2.42
CA ARG A 136 13.88 10.92 1.40
C ARG A 136 14.42 9.97 0.31
N ASP A 137 14.91 8.81 0.71
CA ASP A 137 15.64 7.89 -0.17
C ASP A 137 14.76 6.74 -0.69
N TRP A 138 13.43 6.92 -0.68
CA TRP A 138 12.47 5.86 -1.01
C TRP A 138 12.63 5.29 -2.42
N ILE A 139 13.02 6.11 -3.41
CA ILE A 139 13.31 5.62 -4.78
C ILE A 139 14.50 4.66 -4.77
N ALA A 140 15.55 4.96 -3.99
CA ALA A 140 16.70 4.08 -3.89
C ALA A 140 16.35 2.76 -3.18
N LEU A 141 15.45 2.80 -2.20
CA LEU A 141 14.93 1.59 -1.56
C LEU A 141 14.14 0.73 -2.57
N VAL A 142 13.27 1.34 -3.38
CA VAL A 142 12.52 0.62 -4.42
C VAL A 142 13.47 -0.02 -5.44
N GLU A 143 14.49 0.70 -5.91
CA GLU A 143 15.47 0.12 -6.85
C GLU A 143 16.27 -1.03 -6.23
N ASP A 144 16.68 -0.94 -4.97
CA ASP A 144 17.35 -2.05 -4.27
C ASP A 144 16.44 -3.28 -4.17
N VAL A 145 15.17 -3.08 -3.81
CA VAL A 145 14.17 -4.17 -3.74
C VAL A 145 13.99 -4.82 -5.11
N LEU A 146 13.87 -4.04 -6.19
CA LEU A 146 13.72 -4.58 -7.55
C LEU A 146 14.97 -5.32 -8.04
N GLU A 147 16.18 -4.87 -7.65
CA GLU A 147 17.43 -5.55 -7.96
C GLU A 147 17.54 -6.89 -7.22
N ARG A 148 17.25 -6.91 -5.91
CA ARG A 148 17.16 -8.16 -5.12
C ARG A 148 16.13 -9.11 -5.73
N PHE A 149 15.00 -8.58 -6.19
CA PHE A 149 13.96 -9.34 -6.87
C PHE A 149 14.49 -10.02 -8.15
N ALA A 150 15.20 -9.27 -8.99
CA ALA A 150 15.82 -9.80 -10.19
C ALA A 150 16.91 -10.84 -9.88
N GLU A 151 17.66 -10.64 -8.79
CA GLU A 151 18.68 -11.58 -8.35
C GLU A 151 18.06 -12.92 -7.93
N GLU A 152 17.01 -12.89 -7.11
CA GLU A 152 16.25 -14.08 -6.72
C GLU A 152 15.69 -14.81 -7.94
N ASP A 153 15.00 -14.09 -8.84
CA ASP A 153 14.41 -14.66 -10.06
C ASP A 153 15.48 -15.29 -10.98
N SER A 154 16.68 -14.72 -11.03
CA SER A 154 17.78 -15.23 -11.85
C SER A 154 18.45 -16.50 -11.27
N ARG A 155 18.26 -16.77 -9.97
CA ARG A 155 18.81 -17.92 -9.24
C ARG A 155 17.85 -19.11 -9.16
N LEU A 156 16.62 -18.96 -9.67
CA LEU A 156 15.64 -20.05 -9.72
C LEU A 156 16.14 -21.21 -10.59
N ASP A 157 15.64 -22.41 -10.30
CA ASP A 157 15.85 -23.55 -11.19
C ASP A 157 15.10 -23.32 -12.52
N ALA A 158 15.85 -23.37 -13.63
CA ALA A 158 15.42 -22.95 -14.97
C ALA A 158 14.85 -21.50 -15.04
N PRO A 159 15.68 -20.46 -14.85
CA PRO A 159 15.22 -19.08 -14.87
C PRO A 159 14.79 -18.66 -16.29
N ALA A 160 13.95 -17.62 -16.40
CA ALA A 160 13.53 -17.09 -17.70
C ALA A 160 14.74 -16.65 -18.54
N VAL A 161 15.70 -15.99 -17.90
CA VAL A 161 17.01 -15.63 -18.45
C VAL A 161 18.08 -15.75 -17.35
N SER A 162 19.30 -16.14 -17.73
CA SER A 162 20.41 -16.27 -16.77
C SER A 162 21.09 -14.93 -16.48
N GLY A 163 21.34 -14.67 -15.20
CA GLY A 163 22.08 -13.50 -14.70
C GLY A 163 21.20 -12.30 -14.38
N THR A 164 21.48 -11.67 -13.23
CA THR A 164 20.67 -10.58 -12.66
C THR A 164 20.43 -9.42 -13.63
N ALA A 165 21.49 -8.93 -14.30
CA ALA A 165 21.35 -7.80 -15.24
C ALA A 165 20.38 -8.10 -16.40
N ARG A 166 20.46 -9.30 -17.00
CA ARG A 166 19.54 -9.70 -18.07
C ARG A 166 18.12 -9.90 -17.55
N MET A 167 17.97 -10.42 -16.33
CA MET A 167 16.67 -10.55 -15.68
C MET A 167 16.05 -9.16 -15.44
N ARG A 168 16.83 -8.20 -14.94
CA ARG A 168 16.40 -6.82 -14.76
C ARG A 168 15.98 -6.18 -16.08
N ASP A 169 16.78 -6.35 -17.14
CA ASP A 169 16.46 -5.85 -18.49
C ASP A 169 15.17 -6.48 -19.04
N LEU A 170 14.97 -7.79 -18.83
CA LEU A 170 13.74 -8.48 -19.21
C LEU A 170 12.52 -7.91 -18.48
N GLN A 171 12.61 -7.75 -17.15
CA GLN A 171 11.53 -7.20 -16.33
C GLN A 171 11.18 -5.77 -16.77
N CYS A 172 12.17 -4.90 -16.99
CA CYS A 172 11.97 -3.55 -17.54
C CYS A 172 11.32 -3.58 -18.93
N GLY A 173 11.80 -4.46 -19.82
CA GLY A 173 11.27 -4.66 -21.16
C GLY A 173 9.79 -5.04 -21.16
N VAL A 174 9.44 -6.06 -20.39
CA VAL A 174 8.07 -6.54 -20.24
C VAL A 174 7.17 -5.48 -19.60
N ALA A 175 7.65 -4.77 -18.59
CA ALA A 175 6.90 -3.68 -17.95
C ALA A 175 6.61 -2.54 -18.93
N ARG A 176 7.61 -2.09 -19.70
CA ARG A 176 7.44 -1.08 -20.75
C ARG A 176 6.44 -1.53 -21.81
N TRP A 177 6.53 -2.78 -22.27
CA TRP A 177 5.53 -3.32 -23.20
C TRP A 177 4.13 -3.26 -22.59
N ALA A 178 3.98 -3.66 -21.33
CA ALA A 178 2.70 -3.65 -20.62
C ALA A 178 2.14 -2.25 -20.32
N ILE A 179 2.96 -1.20 -20.25
CA ILE A 179 2.44 0.18 -20.14
C ILE A 179 1.63 0.57 -21.38
N HIS A 180 1.97 0.02 -22.55
CA HIS A 180 1.31 0.32 -23.82
C HIS A 180 0.22 -0.67 -24.22
N ASN A 181 -0.05 -1.67 -23.38
CA ASN A 181 -1.05 -2.71 -23.63
C ASN A 181 -1.98 -2.82 -22.42
N GLU A 182 -3.28 -2.92 -22.64
CA GLU A 182 -4.23 -3.06 -21.53
C GLU A 182 -4.35 -4.53 -21.11
N PRO A 183 -4.32 -4.85 -19.79
CA PRO A 183 -4.63 -6.19 -19.32
C PRO A 183 -6.13 -6.52 -19.53
N PRO A 184 -6.50 -7.79 -19.75
CA PRO A 184 -5.62 -8.97 -19.77
C PRO A 184 -4.78 -9.06 -21.05
N PHE A 185 -3.50 -9.36 -20.91
CA PHE A 185 -2.56 -9.50 -22.01
C PHE A 185 -2.72 -10.85 -22.71
N ASP A 186 -2.65 -10.83 -24.04
CA ASP A 186 -2.56 -12.06 -24.84
C ASP A 186 -1.16 -12.70 -24.66
N PRO A 187 -1.07 -13.99 -24.28
CA PRO A 187 0.21 -14.68 -24.13
C PRO A 187 1.06 -14.72 -25.41
N GLY A 188 0.43 -14.77 -26.59
CA GLY A 188 1.12 -14.77 -27.88
C GLY A 188 1.77 -13.42 -28.18
N HIS A 189 1.04 -12.32 -28.01
CA HIS A 189 1.61 -10.98 -28.17
C HIS A 189 2.74 -10.69 -27.19
N LEU A 190 2.63 -11.18 -25.95
CA LEU A 190 3.74 -11.08 -25.00
C LEU A 190 4.93 -11.94 -25.42
N ALA A 191 4.70 -13.15 -25.94
CA ALA A 191 5.77 -14.01 -26.43
C ALA A 191 6.54 -13.36 -27.59
N ASP A 192 5.83 -12.72 -28.53
CA ASP A 192 6.45 -11.95 -29.62
C ASP A 192 7.31 -10.81 -29.07
N ALA A 193 6.78 -10.04 -28.10
CA ALA A 193 7.54 -8.96 -27.46
C ALA A 193 8.78 -9.48 -26.71
N VAL A 194 8.66 -10.59 -25.98
CA VAL A 194 9.79 -11.23 -25.28
C VAL A 194 10.84 -11.73 -26.28
N GLN A 195 10.42 -12.25 -27.44
CA GLN A 195 11.34 -12.66 -28.48
C GLN A 195 12.18 -11.48 -28.99
N GLU A 196 11.55 -10.32 -29.23
CA GLU A 196 12.24 -9.11 -29.66
C GLU A 196 13.18 -8.58 -28.57
N LEU A 197 12.71 -8.52 -27.32
CA LEU A 197 13.49 -8.04 -26.18
C LEU A 197 14.73 -8.88 -25.91
N THR A 198 14.60 -10.20 -26.06
CA THR A 198 15.67 -11.17 -25.75
C THR A 198 16.55 -11.52 -26.96
N ALA A 199 16.35 -10.82 -28.09
CA ALA A 199 17.10 -11.07 -29.31
C ALA A 199 18.62 -10.97 -29.08
N GLY A 200 19.35 -12.03 -29.43
CA GLY A 200 20.80 -12.10 -29.27
C GLY A 200 21.31 -12.48 -27.87
N TRP A 201 20.43 -12.73 -26.90
CA TRP A 201 20.85 -13.13 -25.54
C TRP A 201 21.19 -14.63 -25.42
N GLY A 202 20.79 -15.43 -26.42
CA GLY A 202 20.98 -16.88 -26.42
C GLY A 202 20.07 -17.60 -25.42
N VAL A 203 18.83 -17.13 -25.26
CA VAL A 203 17.85 -17.71 -24.33
C VAL A 203 17.46 -19.12 -24.79
N GLU A 204 17.46 -20.07 -23.86
CA GLU A 204 17.06 -21.45 -24.11
C GLU A 204 15.53 -21.61 -24.11
N GLY A 205 14.99 -22.22 -25.16
CA GLY A 205 13.55 -22.47 -25.32
C GLY A 205 12.88 -21.55 -26.33
N SER A 206 11.59 -21.81 -26.62
CA SER A 206 10.78 -20.89 -27.43
C SER A 206 10.35 -19.67 -26.60
N PRO A 207 9.95 -18.55 -27.21
CA PRO A 207 9.45 -17.38 -26.47
C PRO A 207 8.28 -17.71 -25.53
N SER A 208 7.40 -18.64 -25.92
CA SER A 208 6.32 -19.15 -25.06
C SER A 208 6.85 -19.85 -23.81
N VAL A 209 7.95 -20.60 -23.90
CA VAL A 209 8.59 -21.22 -22.72
C VAL A 209 9.15 -20.14 -21.79
N VAL A 210 9.71 -19.05 -22.33
CA VAL A 210 10.20 -17.92 -21.52
C VAL A 210 9.03 -17.25 -20.79
N VAL A 211 7.91 -17.01 -21.48
CA VAL A 211 6.68 -16.48 -20.86
C VAL A 211 6.17 -17.40 -19.76
N GLU A 212 6.15 -18.72 -19.99
CA GLU A 212 5.75 -19.68 -18.95
C GLU A 212 6.71 -19.71 -17.76
N ARG A 213 8.03 -19.53 -17.98
CA ARG A 213 8.99 -19.35 -16.88
C ARG A 213 8.73 -18.06 -16.10
N ILE A 214 8.41 -16.95 -16.77
CA ILE A 214 7.99 -15.71 -16.09
C ILE A 214 6.73 -16.00 -15.23
N LEU A 215 5.71 -16.66 -15.79
CA LEU A 215 4.45 -16.92 -15.08
C LEU A 215 4.57 -17.90 -13.91
N SER A 216 5.39 -18.94 -14.06
CA SER A 216 5.50 -20.03 -13.07
C SER A 216 6.57 -19.76 -12.03
N ARG A 217 7.62 -18.98 -12.37
CA ARG A 217 8.81 -18.83 -11.53
C ARG A 217 8.99 -17.43 -10.95
N THR A 218 8.65 -16.38 -11.71
CA THR A 218 8.76 -15.02 -11.20
C THR A 218 7.46 -14.56 -10.53
N THR A 219 7.50 -13.41 -9.86
CA THR A 219 6.28 -12.71 -9.42
C THR A 219 5.97 -11.49 -10.29
N LEU A 220 6.46 -11.49 -11.53
CA LEU A 220 6.22 -10.38 -12.44
C LEU A 220 4.77 -10.43 -12.96
N LEU A 221 4.37 -11.60 -13.45
CA LEU A 221 3.09 -11.83 -14.11
C LEU A 221 2.28 -12.92 -13.41
N ARG A 222 0.96 -12.83 -13.55
CA ARG A 222 -0.01 -13.84 -13.13
C ARG A 222 -1.00 -14.10 -14.25
N ARG A 223 -1.61 -15.28 -14.21
CA ARG A 223 -2.80 -15.56 -15.01
C ARG A 223 -3.99 -14.76 -14.46
N SER A 224 -4.77 -14.19 -15.37
CA SER A 224 -6.01 -13.45 -15.10
C SER A 224 -7.14 -14.03 -15.95
N LEU A 225 -8.38 -13.64 -15.67
CA LEU A 225 -9.51 -14.00 -16.52
C LEU A 225 -9.27 -13.42 -17.93
N GLY A 226 -9.14 -14.29 -18.92
CA GLY A 226 -8.96 -13.91 -20.33
C GLY A 226 -7.52 -13.63 -20.78
N GLY A 227 -6.50 -13.84 -19.94
CA GLY A 227 -5.11 -13.66 -20.35
C GLY A 227 -4.15 -13.49 -19.17
N LEU A 228 -3.16 -12.61 -19.32
CA LEU A 228 -2.12 -12.36 -18.31
C LEU A 228 -2.27 -10.96 -17.70
N ALA A 229 -1.75 -10.74 -16.51
CA ALA A 229 -1.67 -9.42 -15.90
C ALA A 229 -0.41 -9.33 -15.03
N PHE A 230 0.02 -8.10 -14.72
CA PHE A 230 1.03 -7.90 -13.69
C PHE A 230 0.50 -8.34 -12.32
N VAL A 231 1.40 -8.85 -11.47
CA VAL A 231 1.05 -9.20 -10.09
C VAL A 231 0.81 -7.94 -9.26
N ASN A 232 1.59 -6.89 -9.53
CA ASN A 232 1.54 -5.60 -8.85
C ASN A 232 1.75 -4.47 -9.89
N ASP A 233 0.80 -3.54 -9.95
CA ASP A 233 0.80 -2.47 -10.94
C ASP A 233 1.84 -1.37 -10.60
N GLU A 234 2.07 -1.10 -9.32
CA GLU A 234 3.12 -0.19 -8.87
C GLU A 234 4.51 -0.70 -9.28
N MET A 235 4.76 -2.00 -9.17
CA MET A 235 5.98 -2.65 -9.64
C MET A 235 6.14 -2.47 -11.15
N ARG A 236 5.09 -2.72 -11.95
CA ARG A 236 5.10 -2.47 -13.40
C ARG A 236 5.51 -1.03 -13.70
N ASP A 237 4.91 -0.08 -13.01
CA ASP A 237 5.10 1.34 -13.29
C ASP A 237 6.53 1.79 -12.93
N HIS A 238 7.09 1.31 -11.81
CA HIS A 238 8.48 1.56 -11.44
C HIS A 238 9.49 0.91 -12.39
N LEU A 239 9.23 -0.33 -12.84
CA LEU A 239 10.08 -1.03 -13.82
C LEU A 239 10.12 -0.30 -15.18
N ALA A 240 9.00 0.29 -15.62
CA ALA A 240 8.90 0.99 -16.90
C ALA A 240 9.36 2.46 -16.85
N ALA A 241 9.25 3.10 -15.70
CA ALA A 241 9.44 4.53 -15.48
C ALA A 241 10.77 5.08 -16.02
N GLY A 242 11.88 4.44 -15.63
CA GLY A 242 13.23 4.89 -15.99
C GLY A 242 13.46 4.97 -17.50
N ASP A 243 13.00 3.97 -18.23
CA ASP A 243 13.16 3.89 -19.68
C ASP A 243 12.26 4.88 -20.41
N LEU A 244 11.02 5.10 -19.94
CA LEU A 244 10.10 6.07 -20.52
C LEU A 244 10.67 7.49 -20.46
N ILE A 245 11.17 7.90 -19.30
CA ILE A 245 11.74 9.25 -19.13
C ILE A 245 13.07 9.40 -19.86
N ALA A 246 13.93 8.37 -19.86
CA ALA A 246 15.20 8.39 -20.58
C ALA A 246 15.00 8.51 -22.09
N SER A 247 13.95 7.88 -22.62
CA SER A 247 13.59 7.91 -24.05
C SER A 247 12.84 9.19 -24.46
N GLY A 248 12.59 10.11 -23.53
CA GLY A 248 11.94 11.39 -23.83
C GLY A 248 10.42 11.32 -24.00
N ASN A 249 9.75 10.30 -23.45
CA ASN A 249 8.28 10.13 -23.51
C ASN A 249 7.51 11.10 -22.58
N ILE A 250 7.99 12.33 -22.42
CA ILE A 250 7.38 13.32 -21.51
C ILE A 250 5.94 13.65 -21.92
N ASN A 251 5.63 13.75 -23.21
CA ASN A 251 4.27 14.01 -23.66
C ASN A 251 3.29 12.88 -23.31
N TYR A 252 3.77 11.63 -23.33
CA TYR A 252 2.97 10.49 -22.87
C TYR A 252 2.71 10.59 -21.36
N LEU A 253 3.76 10.82 -20.56
CA LEU A 253 3.63 10.98 -19.11
C LEU A 253 2.70 12.14 -18.72
N ARG A 254 2.75 13.27 -19.43
CA ARG A 254 1.82 14.39 -19.25
C ARG A 254 0.37 13.99 -19.51
N ALA A 255 0.13 13.23 -20.59
CA ALA A 255 -1.21 12.74 -20.90
C ALA A 255 -1.72 11.78 -19.82
N GLU A 256 -0.86 10.91 -19.28
CA GLU A 256 -1.21 9.98 -18.20
C GLU A 256 -1.66 10.71 -16.93
N ALA A 257 -0.97 11.80 -16.55
CA ALA A 257 -1.38 12.64 -15.42
C ALA A 257 -2.68 13.40 -15.71
N ARG A 258 -2.73 14.12 -16.85
CA ARG A 258 -3.86 14.98 -17.21
C ARG A 258 -5.17 14.20 -17.33
N ASN A 259 -5.12 13.01 -17.90
CA ASN A 259 -6.30 12.17 -18.12
C ASN A 259 -6.62 11.28 -16.89
N LEU A 260 -5.88 11.43 -15.79
CA LEU A 260 -5.95 10.53 -14.62
C LEU A 260 -5.90 9.05 -15.05
N SER A 261 -5.07 8.73 -16.04
CA SER A 261 -4.91 7.37 -16.55
C SER A 261 -3.95 6.60 -15.65
N ASN A 262 -2.75 7.15 -15.45
CA ASN A 262 -1.76 6.60 -14.53
C ASN A 262 -0.82 7.69 -13.95
N PRO A 263 -1.29 8.53 -13.02
CA PRO A 263 -0.46 9.59 -12.44
C PRO A 263 0.73 9.06 -11.61
N ARG A 264 0.61 7.87 -11.00
CA ARG A 264 1.71 7.23 -10.24
C ARG A 264 2.90 6.85 -11.13
N LEU A 265 2.67 6.44 -12.38
CA LEU A 265 3.75 6.22 -13.37
C LEU A 265 4.58 7.49 -13.59
N VAL A 266 3.94 8.66 -13.57
CA VAL A 266 4.59 9.95 -13.76
C VAL A 266 5.49 10.30 -12.56
N VAL A 267 5.04 9.97 -11.34
CA VAL A 267 5.85 10.10 -10.12
C VAL A 267 7.05 9.16 -10.14
N ALA A 268 6.84 7.89 -10.50
CA ALA A 268 7.94 6.93 -10.65
C ALA A 268 8.96 7.40 -11.70
N ALA A 269 8.49 7.89 -12.86
CA ALA A 269 9.35 8.43 -13.92
C ALA A 269 10.17 9.64 -13.44
N ALA A 270 9.60 10.53 -12.64
CA ALA A 270 10.32 11.65 -12.06
C ALA A 270 11.41 11.20 -11.05
N GLY A 271 11.14 10.16 -10.26
CA GLY A 271 12.09 9.57 -9.33
C GLY A 271 13.31 8.94 -10.02
N SER A 272 13.07 8.23 -11.13
CA SER A 272 14.14 7.62 -11.94
C SER A 272 14.87 8.62 -12.85
N ALA A 273 14.39 9.87 -12.95
CA ALA A 273 14.92 10.86 -13.87
C ALA A 273 16.29 11.44 -13.45
N ARG A 274 17.01 11.96 -14.44
CA ARG A 274 18.09 12.93 -14.19
C ARG A 274 17.49 14.30 -13.90
N HIS A 275 18.21 15.13 -13.15
CA HIS A 275 17.78 16.47 -12.73
C HIS A 275 17.09 17.28 -13.83
N GLN A 276 17.72 17.43 -15.00
CA GLN A 276 17.16 18.22 -16.10
C GLN A 276 15.82 17.67 -16.60
N ARG A 277 15.67 16.34 -16.70
CA ARG A 277 14.43 15.68 -17.15
C ARG A 277 13.32 15.76 -16.10
N ALA A 278 13.67 15.67 -14.82
CA ALA A 278 12.73 15.87 -13.73
C ALA A 278 12.17 17.31 -13.74
N THR A 279 13.06 18.31 -13.87
CA THR A 279 12.65 19.72 -13.99
C THR A 279 11.78 19.95 -15.22
N GLU A 280 12.15 19.39 -16.37
CA GLU A 280 11.35 19.48 -17.61
C GLU A 280 9.95 18.91 -17.43
N LEU A 281 9.83 17.71 -16.84
CA LEU A 281 8.54 17.06 -16.58
C LEU A 281 7.67 17.88 -15.62
N VAL A 282 8.20 18.28 -14.46
CA VAL A 282 7.45 19.07 -13.46
C VAL A 282 7.01 20.40 -14.04
N THR A 283 7.88 21.09 -14.78
CA THR A 283 7.53 22.36 -15.43
C THR A 283 6.41 22.16 -16.44
N ALA A 284 6.47 21.12 -17.26
CA ALA A 284 5.43 20.84 -18.24
C ALA A 284 4.07 20.47 -17.62
N LEU A 285 4.06 19.79 -16.46
CA LEU A 285 2.82 19.51 -15.71
C LEU A 285 2.20 20.81 -15.16
N LEU A 286 3.02 21.74 -14.65
CA LEU A 286 2.53 23.05 -14.19
C LEU A 286 1.99 23.89 -15.35
N ASP A 287 2.68 23.90 -16.49
CA ASP A 287 2.21 24.60 -17.69
C ASP A 287 0.88 24.00 -18.20
N ASP A 288 0.68 22.68 -18.09
CA ASP A 288 -0.61 22.04 -18.38
C ASP A 288 -1.67 22.40 -17.33
N ALA A 289 -1.32 22.53 -16.05
CA ALA A 289 -2.27 22.87 -14.99
C ALA A 289 -2.86 24.28 -15.19
N GLU A 290 -2.08 25.20 -15.78
CA GLU A 290 -2.53 26.54 -16.18
C GLU A 290 -3.43 26.51 -17.43
N GLN A 291 -3.16 25.59 -18.36
CA GLN A 291 -3.90 25.46 -19.63
C GLN A 291 -5.21 24.68 -19.52
N TYR A 292 -5.28 23.72 -18.59
CA TYR A 292 -6.41 22.81 -18.42
C TYR A 292 -6.97 22.90 -16.99
N PRO A 293 -7.84 23.91 -16.69
CA PRO A 293 -8.38 24.12 -15.35
C PRO A 293 -9.12 22.91 -14.76
N ASP A 294 -9.72 22.06 -15.61
CA ASP A 294 -10.42 20.86 -15.18
C ASP A 294 -9.50 19.73 -14.68
N ALA A 295 -8.22 19.77 -15.06
CA ALA A 295 -7.20 18.82 -14.63
C ALA A 295 -6.16 19.46 -13.71
N SER A 296 -6.37 20.71 -13.29
CA SER A 296 -5.35 21.51 -12.59
C SER A 296 -4.92 20.86 -11.28
N GLU A 297 -5.85 20.46 -10.42
CA GLU A 297 -5.52 19.79 -9.15
C GLU A 297 -4.76 18.48 -9.36
N ALA A 298 -5.18 17.67 -10.34
CA ALA A 298 -4.52 16.42 -10.67
C ALA A 298 -3.07 16.63 -11.11
N LEU A 299 -2.84 17.63 -11.97
CA LEU A 299 -1.53 17.98 -12.47
C LEU A 299 -0.63 18.57 -11.40
N VAL A 300 -1.16 19.44 -10.53
CA VAL A 300 -0.39 20.05 -9.41
C VAL A 300 -0.03 19.02 -8.36
N VAL A 301 -0.97 18.15 -7.95
CA VAL A 301 -0.69 17.04 -7.01
C VAL A 301 0.38 16.12 -7.60
N THR A 302 0.23 15.72 -8.87
CA THR A 302 1.22 14.87 -9.54
C THR A 302 2.58 15.56 -9.61
N ALA A 303 2.61 16.85 -9.98
CA ALA A 303 3.84 17.64 -10.03
C ALA A 303 4.52 17.76 -8.67
N TYR A 304 3.75 17.89 -7.58
CA TYR A 304 4.27 17.89 -6.22
C TYR A 304 4.92 16.55 -5.86
N CYS A 305 4.24 15.44 -6.11
CA CYS A 305 4.79 14.11 -5.85
C CYS A 305 6.03 13.82 -6.74
N CYS A 306 6.02 14.25 -8.01
CA CYS A 306 7.20 14.19 -8.88
C CYS A 306 8.37 15.00 -8.30
N ALA A 307 8.10 16.20 -7.78
CA ALA A 307 9.11 17.04 -7.14
C ALA A 307 9.67 16.41 -5.86
N ALA A 308 8.82 15.73 -5.09
CA ALA A 308 9.21 14.99 -3.90
C ALA A 308 10.07 13.76 -4.22
N ALA A 309 9.80 13.07 -5.33
CA ALA A 309 10.55 11.92 -5.80
C ALA A 309 11.88 12.30 -6.47
N ALA A 310 11.95 13.48 -7.10
CA ALA A 310 13.14 13.93 -7.80
C ALA A 310 14.27 14.32 -6.85
N ARG A 311 15.51 13.96 -7.22
CA ARG A 311 16.72 14.31 -6.44
C ARG A 311 16.91 15.81 -6.24
N SER A 312 16.59 16.60 -7.26
CA SER A 312 16.66 18.06 -7.20
C SER A 312 15.83 18.69 -8.32
N LEU A 313 15.37 19.92 -8.08
CA LEU A 313 14.66 20.76 -9.03
C LEU A 313 15.22 22.18 -9.03
N GLU A 314 15.04 22.88 -10.15
CA GLU A 314 15.36 24.30 -10.26
C GLU A 314 14.55 25.15 -9.28
N SER A 315 15.13 26.26 -8.79
CA SER A 315 14.51 27.12 -7.79
C SER A 315 13.22 27.77 -8.29
N ALA A 316 13.20 28.23 -9.54
CA ALA A 316 12.03 28.84 -10.16
C ALA A 316 10.85 27.85 -10.24
N THR A 317 11.09 26.62 -10.70
CA THR A 317 10.07 25.56 -10.75
C THR A 317 9.54 25.22 -9.36
N ARG A 318 10.41 25.16 -8.35
CA ARG A 318 10.00 24.91 -6.95
C ARG A 318 9.09 26.01 -6.41
N SER A 319 9.43 27.28 -6.66
CA SER A 319 8.60 28.42 -6.23
C SER A 319 7.22 28.39 -6.89
N ARG A 320 7.16 28.17 -8.21
CA ARG A 320 5.88 28.04 -8.93
C ARG A 320 5.02 26.91 -8.38
N LEU A 321 5.64 25.76 -8.09
CA LEU A 321 4.96 24.60 -7.53
C LEU A 321 4.39 24.91 -6.13
N GLN A 322 5.15 25.60 -5.28
CA GLN A 322 4.68 25.98 -3.94
C GLN A 322 3.42 26.85 -4.01
N ASP A 323 3.40 27.86 -4.87
CA ASP A 323 2.23 28.72 -5.06
C ASP A 323 1.00 27.94 -5.54
N ALA A 324 1.20 27.02 -6.51
CA ALA A 324 0.13 26.18 -7.03
C ALA A 324 -0.43 25.21 -5.96
N VAL A 325 0.44 24.62 -5.14
CA VAL A 325 0.04 23.70 -4.07
C VAL A 325 -0.77 24.40 -2.99
N VAL A 326 -0.38 25.63 -2.61
CA VAL A 326 -1.16 26.43 -1.66
C VAL A 326 -2.57 26.69 -2.20
N ALA A 327 -2.72 26.97 -3.50
CA ALA A 327 -4.03 27.13 -4.12
C ALA A 327 -4.86 25.83 -4.04
N VAL A 328 -4.26 24.67 -4.34
CA VAL A 328 -4.94 23.37 -4.24
C VAL A 328 -5.36 23.05 -2.81
N VAL A 329 -4.53 23.29 -1.80
CA VAL A 329 -4.88 22.99 -0.40
C VAL A 329 -6.00 23.89 0.11
N LEU A 330 -5.99 25.17 -0.26
CA LEU A 330 -6.96 26.14 0.26
C LEU A 330 -8.28 26.18 -0.53
N GLN A 331 -8.26 25.84 -1.82
CA GLN A 331 -9.37 26.06 -2.75
C GLN A 331 -9.67 24.87 -3.66
N GLY A 332 -8.90 23.79 -3.56
CA GLY A 332 -9.03 22.63 -4.45
C GLY A 332 -10.36 21.90 -4.26
N ASP A 333 -10.86 21.34 -5.36
CA ASP A 333 -12.05 20.51 -5.33
C ASP A 333 -11.75 19.14 -4.70
N VAL A 334 -12.36 18.90 -3.55
CA VAL A 334 -12.17 17.67 -2.78
C VAL A 334 -12.66 16.44 -3.53
N GLU A 335 -13.70 16.55 -4.37
CA GLU A 335 -14.14 15.41 -5.19
C GLU A 335 -13.08 14.99 -6.20
N ARG A 336 -12.34 15.96 -6.77
CA ARG A 336 -11.21 15.68 -7.65
C ARG A 336 -10.06 15.05 -6.89
N LEU A 337 -9.68 15.62 -5.75
CA LEU A 337 -8.61 15.08 -4.89
C LEU A 337 -8.93 13.67 -4.40
N ALA A 338 -10.19 13.37 -4.15
CA ALA A 338 -10.67 12.05 -3.72
C ALA A 338 -10.85 11.04 -4.87
N HIS A 339 -10.59 11.42 -6.13
CA HIS A 339 -10.66 10.48 -7.25
C HIS A 339 -9.75 9.26 -6.99
N PRO A 340 -10.19 8.01 -7.21
CA PRO A 340 -9.44 6.82 -6.78
C PRO A 340 -8.00 6.72 -7.30
N ARG A 341 -7.73 7.26 -8.49
CA ARG A 341 -6.38 7.30 -9.08
C ARG A 341 -5.50 8.46 -8.62
N LEU A 342 -6.09 9.48 -7.98
CA LEU A 342 -5.39 10.67 -7.49
C LEU A 342 -5.27 10.68 -5.96
N ALA A 343 -6.27 10.19 -5.25
CA ALA A 343 -6.36 10.21 -3.78
C ALA A 343 -5.09 9.72 -3.08
N PRO A 344 -4.40 8.64 -3.51
CA PRO A 344 -3.16 8.23 -2.87
C PRO A 344 -2.06 9.31 -2.96
N LEU A 345 -1.88 9.94 -4.13
CA LEU A 345 -0.90 11.03 -4.31
C LEU A 345 -1.33 12.32 -3.60
N ALA A 346 -2.63 12.60 -3.57
CA ALA A 346 -3.16 13.74 -2.83
C ALA A 346 -2.91 13.58 -1.33
N LEU A 347 -3.11 12.38 -0.78
CA LEU A 347 -2.79 12.07 0.61
C LEU A 347 -1.28 12.18 0.87
N ASP A 348 -0.42 11.64 0.00
CA ASP A 348 1.04 11.80 0.12
C ASP A 348 1.44 13.29 0.22
N MET A 349 0.87 14.13 -0.65
CA MET A 349 1.08 15.57 -0.64
C MET A 349 0.60 16.21 0.68
N LEU A 350 -0.63 15.91 1.10
CA LEU A 350 -1.25 16.53 2.26
C LEU A 350 -0.57 16.14 3.57
N VAL A 351 -0.21 14.85 3.73
CA VAL A 351 0.59 14.36 4.88
C VAL A 351 1.88 15.16 5.00
N ARG A 352 2.58 15.33 3.88
CA ARG A 352 3.85 16.04 3.87
C ARG A 352 3.70 17.52 4.20
N ILE A 353 2.67 18.19 3.69
CA ILE A 353 2.39 19.60 4.02
C ILE A 353 2.07 19.76 5.51
N VAL A 354 1.33 18.82 6.11
CA VAL A 354 1.09 18.84 7.56
C VAL A 354 2.39 18.67 8.33
N GLN A 355 3.27 17.76 7.89
CA GLN A 355 4.55 17.47 8.56
C GLN A 355 5.56 18.61 8.45
N ASP A 356 5.69 19.19 7.26
CA ASP A 356 6.70 20.21 6.97
C ASP A 356 6.24 21.60 7.43
N ASP A 357 4.96 21.95 7.23
CA ASP A 357 4.44 23.32 7.42
C ASP A 357 3.42 23.45 8.58
N GLY A 358 2.89 22.34 9.11
CA GLY A 358 1.88 22.36 10.18
C GLY A 358 0.53 22.97 9.75
N LEU A 359 0.24 22.99 8.45
CA LEU A 359 -0.94 23.67 7.92
C LEU A 359 -2.23 22.88 8.21
N ALA A 360 -3.06 23.39 9.12
CA ALA A 360 -4.31 22.72 9.52
C ALA A 360 -5.28 22.48 8.35
N ALA A 361 -5.31 23.36 7.35
CA ALA A 361 -6.13 23.16 6.15
C ALA A 361 -5.77 21.88 5.38
N ALA A 362 -4.47 21.50 5.36
CA ALA A 362 -4.05 20.25 4.74
C ALA A 362 -4.54 19.02 5.54
N ALA A 363 -4.58 19.10 6.87
CA ALA A 363 -5.14 18.02 7.70
C ALA A 363 -6.65 17.85 7.47
N VAL A 364 -7.39 18.96 7.37
CA VAL A 364 -8.83 18.92 7.01
C VAL A 364 -9.01 18.26 5.64
N ALA A 365 -8.29 18.72 4.62
CA ALA A 365 -8.37 18.15 3.27
C ALA A 365 -8.00 16.66 3.26
N ALA A 366 -6.99 16.23 4.02
CA ALA A 366 -6.58 14.83 4.10
C ALA A 366 -7.68 13.94 4.67
N ILE A 367 -8.40 14.41 5.70
CA ILE A 367 -9.52 13.70 6.29
C ILE A 367 -10.69 13.64 5.32
N GLU A 368 -10.99 14.72 4.60
CA GLU A 368 -12.09 14.74 3.64
C GLU A 368 -11.83 13.83 2.44
N VAL A 369 -10.61 13.86 1.89
CA VAL A 369 -10.14 12.94 0.84
C VAL A 369 -10.16 11.50 1.38
N GLY A 370 -9.61 11.28 2.57
CA GLY A 370 -9.53 9.97 3.20
C GLY A 370 -10.90 9.36 3.44
N SER A 371 -11.88 10.13 3.91
CA SER A 371 -13.24 9.64 4.18
C SER A 371 -13.95 9.12 2.92
N ARG A 372 -13.58 9.62 1.74
CA ARG A 372 -14.09 9.15 0.44
C ARG A 372 -13.27 7.99 -0.12
N HIS A 373 -11.96 7.97 0.16
CA HIS A 373 -11.06 6.90 -0.26
C HIS A 373 -11.24 5.61 0.56
N GLY A 374 -11.69 5.73 1.81
CA GLY A 374 -11.94 4.61 2.72
C GLY A 374 -10.71 4.22 3.53
N ASP A 375 -10.69 2.97 3.99
CA ASP A 375 -9.71 2.47 4.97
C ASP A 375 -8.25 2.51 4.48
N ASP A 376 -8.05 2.54 3.16
CA ASP A 376 -6.73 2.69 2.55
C ASP A 376 -6.07 4.04 2.84
N ALA A 377 -6.83 5.04 3.30
CA ALA A 377 -6.31 6.34 3.74
C ALA A 377 -5.78 6.34 5.18
N LEU A 378 -6.12 5.33 6.00
CA LEU A 378 -5.78 5.33 7.42
C LEU A 378 -4.28 5.40 7.72
N PRO A 379 -3.37 4.75 6.95
CA PRO A 379 -1.93 4.94 7.14
C PRO A 379 -1.48 6.39 6.98
N ALA A 380 -2.05 7.13 6.02
CA ALA A 380 -1.76 8.54 5.83
C ALA A 380 -2.26 9.39 7.00
N LEU A 381 -3.47 9.13 7.47
CA LEU A 381 -4.02 9.82 8.65
C LEU A 381 -3.27 9.47 9.94
N ARG A 382 -2.78 8.24 10.07
CA ARG A 382 -1.87 7.81 11.15
C ARG A 382 -0.56 8.59 11.13
N ALA A 383 0.02 8.83 9.95
CA ALA A 383 1.23 9.64 9.80
C ALA A 383 0.99 11.09 10.24
N ILE A 384 -0.17 11.68 9.92
CA ILE A 384 -0.59 13.01 10.39
C ILE A 384 -0.75 13.02 11.92
N ALA A 385 -1.39 11.99 12.49
CA ALA A 385 -1.62 11.88 13.93
C ALA A 385 -0.31 11.90 14.75
N GLY A 386 0.77 11.32 14.22
CA GLY A 386 2.09 11.33 14.87
C GLY A 386 2.81 12.69 14.90
N CYS A 387 2.34 13.71 14.19
CA CYS A 387 3.06 14.99 14.02
C CYS A 387 2.91 15.97 15.19
N GLY A 388 1.90 15.78 16.05
CA GLY A 388 1.67 16.59 17.25
C GLY A 388 1.30 18.06 17.05
N ALA A 389 0.98 18.50 15.82
CA ALA A 389 0.40 19.82 15.60
C ALA A 389 -0.99 19.90 16.26
N GLY A 390 -1.13 20.70 17.33
CA GLY A 390 -2.33 20.69 18.21
C GLY A 390 -3.67 20.81 17.47
N ASN A 391 -3.77 21.74 16.52
CA ASN A 391 -4.99 21.90 15.71
C ASN A 391 -5.31 20.65 14.88
N CYS A 392 -4.30 19.89 14.41
CA CYS A 392 -4.53 18.66 13.66
C CYS A 392 -5.05 17.53 14.55
N GLN A 393 -4.64 17.49 15.82
CA GLN A 393 -5.09 16.48 16.78
C GLN A 393 -6.59 16.62 17.03
N GLU A 394 -7.06 17.83 17.32
CA GLU A 394 -8.49 18.12 17.53
C GLU A 394 -9.34 17.68 16.32
N ILE A 395 -8.92 18.06 15.10
CA ILE A 395 -9.62 17.68 13.87
C ILE A 395 -9.71 16.16 13.71
N LEU A 396 -8.65 15.40 14.03
CA LEU A 396 -8.66 13.94 13.95
C LEU A 396 -9.65 13.31 14.94
N TRP A 397 -9.68 13.80 16.18
CA TRP A 397 -10.62 13.33 17.21
C TRP A 397 -12.09 13.59 16.84
N GLU A 398 -12.38 14.70 16.16
CA GLU A 398 -13.72 15.02 15.67
C GLU A 398 -14.13 14.16 14.46
N SER A 399 -13.18 13.58 13.74
CA SER A 399 -13.39 13.01 12.41
C SER A 399 -13.63 11.51 12.37
N TRP A 400 -13.39 10.77 13.45
CA TRP A 400 -13.53 9.31 13.50
C TRP A 400 -14.90 8.77 13.06
N SER A 401 -16.00 9.53 13.22
CA SER A 401 -17.34 9.14 12.74
C SER A 401 -17.46 9.09 11.22
N ARG A 402 -16.47 9.59 10.47
CA ARG A 402 -16.43 9.59 9.00
C ARG A 402 -15.83 8.31 8.43
N PHE A 403 -15.36 7.41 9.29
CA PHE A 403 -14.69 6.15 8.96
C PHE A 403 -15.30 5.00 9.77
N ASP A 404 -14.78 3.77 9.58
CA ASP A 404 -14.99 2.73 10.59
C ASP A 404 -14.41 3.18 11.93
N VAL A 405 -15.29 3.38 12.92
CA VAL A 405 -14.95 4.00 14.20
C VAL A 405 -13.87 3.23 14.95
N ARG A 406 -13.96 1.89 14.97
CA ARG A 406 -13.00 1.05 15.71
C ARG A 406 -11.66 0.99 14.99
N LEU A 407 -11.67 0.85 13.67
CA LEU A 407 -10.46 0.80 12.86
C LEU A 407 -9.72 2.16 12.90
N PHE A 408 -10.46 3.27 12.77
CA PHE A 408 -9.89 4.61 12.88
C PHE A 408 -9.31 4.87 14.27
N ALA A 409 -10.02 4.49 15.34
CA ALA A 409 -9.51 4.61 16.70
C ALA A 409 -8.21 3.82 16.89
N LYS A 410 -8.22 2.54 16.51
CA LYS A 410 -7.06 1.65 16.65
C LYS A 410 -5.86 2.09 15.81
N THR A 411 -6.07 2.59 14.60
CA THR A 411 -4.97 2.90 13.66
C THR A 411 -4.49 4.35 13.77
N VAL A 412 -5.40 5.31 13.94
CA VAL A 412 -5.10 6.75 13.89
C VAL A 412 -5.09 7.37 15.28
N LEU A 413 -6.18 7.24 16.05
CA LEU A 413 -6.28 7.92 17.35
C LEU A 413 -5.31 7.34 18.40
N SER A 414 -4.95 6.06 18.28
CA SER A 414 -4.00 5.39 19.19
C SER A 414 -2.59 5.99 19.16
N VAL A 415 -2.23 6.71 18.09
CA VAL A 415 -0.92 7.38 17.94
C VAL A 415 -1.00 8.90 18.02
N CYS A 416 -2.19 9.46 18.27
CA CYS A 416 -2.33 10.87 18.57
C CYS A 416 -1.48 11.24 19.80
N THR A 417 -0.75 12.35 19.71
CA THR A 417 0.13 12.80 20.80
C THR A 417 -0.61 13.59 21.88
N SER A 418 -1.84 14.00 21.61
CA SER A 418 -2.72 14.66 22.58
C SER A 418 -4.15 14.16 22.46
N VAL A 419 -4.88 14.24 23.57
CA VAL A 419 -6.29 13.88 23.69
C VAL A 419 -7.08 15.10 24.16
N PRO A 420 -8.36 15.25 23.75
CA PRO A 420 -9.25 16.25 24.34
C PRO A 420 -9.38 16.05 25.86
N ASP A 421 -9.51 17.13 26.62
CA ASP A 421 -9.72 17.08 28.08
C ASP A 421 -10.97 16.27 28.45
N ILE A 422 -12.02 16.40 27.63
CA ILE A 422 -13.26 15.64 27.74
C ILE A 422 -13.62 15.16 26.33
N LEU A 423 -13.63 13.84 26.13
CA LEU A 423 -14.06 13.24 24.86
C LEU A 423 -15.55 12.95 24.90
N VAL A 424 -16.32 13.60 24.02
CA VAL A 424 -17.77 13.36 23.90
C VAL A 424 -18.03 12.08 23.11
N ILE A 425 -18.82 11.19 23.69
CA ILE A 425 -19.19 9.89 23.13
C ILE A 425 -20.69 9.88 22.80
N ASP A 426 -20.98 9.99 21.50
CA ASP A 426 -22.33 10.11 20.94
C ASP A 426 -22.86 8.81 20.31
N SER A 427 -22.07 7.74 20.30
CA SER A 427 -22.47 6.43 19.78
C SER A 427 -21.87 5.27 20.58
N PRO A 428 -22.53 4.10 20.62
CA PRO A 428 -22.01 2.90 21.28
C PRO A 428 -20.68 2.41 20.71
N GLU A 429 -20.48 2.56 19.40
CA GLU A 429 -19.26 2.14 18.71
C GLU A 429 -18.04 2.94 19.18
N LYS A 430 -18.20 4.26 19.34
CA LYS A 430 -17.17 5.13 19.92
C LYS A 430 -16.86 4.74 21.36
N PHE A 431 -17.90 4.45 22.16
CA PHE A 431 -17.72 4.02 23.53
C PHE A 431 -16.88 2.74 23.63
N ALA A 432 -17.17 1.76 22.77
CA ALA A 432 -16.41 0.53 22.75
C ALA A 432 -14.97 0.72 22.24
N ALA A 433 -14.76 1.63 21.30
CA ALA A 433 -13.42 1.97 20.79
C ALA A 433 -12.52 2.65 21.85
N VAL A 434 -13.10 3.29 22.88
CA VAL A 434 -12.33 3.90 23.99
C VAL A 434 -11.47 2.87 24.71
N ALA A 435 -11.89 1.60 24.75
CA ALA A 435 -11.12 0.52 25.35
C ALA A 435 -9.71 0.39 24.75
N ASP A 436 -9.54 0.71 23.47
CA ASP A 436 -8.26 0.60 22.75
C ASP A 436 -7.42 1.89 22.81
N LEU A 437 -7.90 2.95 23.49
CA LEU A 437 -7.27 4.28 23.52
C LEU A 437 -6.74 4.66 24.91
N PRO A 438 -5.56 4.16 25.34
CA PRO A 438 -5.08 4.26 26.72
C PRO A 438 -4.87 5.70 27.21
N LEU A 439 -4.66 6.66 26.30
CA LEU A 439 -4.48 8.07 26.64
C LEU A 439 -5.78 8.78 27.08
N VAL A 440 -6.95 8.20 26.80
CA VAL A 440 -8.24 8.82 27.14
C VAL A 440 -8.52 8.61 28.63
N GLY A 441 -8.41 9.68 29.41
CA GLY A 441 -8.69 9.66 30.85
C GLY A 441 -10.12 10.06 31.23
N THR A 442 -10.81 10.88 30.42
CA THR A 442 -12.18 11.33 30.70
C THR A 442 -13.05 11.30 29.44
N VAL A 443 -14.22 10.67 29.55
CA VAL A 443 -15.26 10.66 28.50
C VAL A 443 -16.58 11.19 29.03
N GLU A 444 -17.34 11.87 28.18
CA GLU A 444 -18.71 12.29 28.44
C GLU A 444 -19.66 11.58 27.50
N VAL A 445 -20.50 10.71 28.06
CA VAL A 445 -21.39 9.83 27.29
C VAL A 445 -22.77 10.46 27.17
N VAL A 446 -23.17 10.75 25.94
CA VAL A 446 -24.47 11.36 25.59
C VAL A 446 -25.42 10.40 24.87
N CYS A 447 -25.04 9.12 24.80
CA CYS A 447 -25.82 8.04 24.17
C CYS A 447 -25.99 6.84 25.13
N GLN A 448 -26.89 5.91 24.82
CA GLN A 448 -27.00 4.66 25.59
C GLN A 448 -25.85 3.72 25.24
N VAL A 449 -25.15 3.18 26.24
CA VAL A 449 -23.96 2.33 26.06
C VAL A 449 -24.00 1.11 26.97
N ASP A 450 -23.31 0.04 26.56
CA ASP A 450 -23.04 -1.12 27.43
C ASP A 450 -21.70 -0.92 28.13
N ALA A 451 -21.74 -0.69 29.45
CA ALA A 451 -20.53 -0.54 30.26
C ALA A 451 -19.64 -1.79 30.28
N ALA A 452 -20.16 -2.96 29.84
CA ALA A 452 -19.36 -4.16 29.71
C ALA A 452 -18.16 -4.00 28.76
N GLU A 453 -18.26 -3.12 27.76
CA GLU A 453 -17.22 -2.87 26.75
C GLU A 453 -15.91 -2.31 27.35
N ILE A 454 -15.97 -1.68 28.53
CA ILE A 454 -14.80 -1.07 29.19
C ILE A 454 -14.33 -1.81 30.46
N ARG A 455 -14.82 -3.03 30.71
CA ARG A 455 -14.49 -3.80 31.94
C ARG A 455 -13.00 -4.06 32.16
N GLY A 456 -12.18 -3.97 31.12
CA GLY A 456 -10.72 -4.16 31.19
C GLY A 456 -9.92 -2.86 31.30
N ARG A 457 -10.57 -1.69 31.35
CA ARG A 457 -9.88 -0.41 31.42
C ARG A 457 -9.63 0.03 32.85
N GLU A 458 -8.45 0.60 33.04
CA GLU A 458 -8.04 1.29 34.26
C GLU A 458 -8.01 2.81 33.99
N ASP A 459 -8.16 3.60 35.04
CA ASP A 459 -7.99 5.06 35.03
C ASP A 459 -8.89 5.86 34.06
N LEU A 460 -10.11 5.37 33.79
CA LEU A 460 -11.11 6.06 32.97
C LEU A 460 -12.22 6.70 33.83
N THR A 461 -12.44 7.99 33.65
CA THR A 461 -13.57 8.73 34.21
C THR A 461 -14.69 8.83 33.18
N VAL A 462 -15.86 8.26 33.49
CA VAL A 462 -17.04 8.25 32.62
C VAL A 462 -18.09 9.19 33.19
N ARG A 463 -18.33 10.30 32.51
CA ARG A 463 -19.36 11.28 32.84
C ARG A 463 -20.65 10.90 32.12
N VAL A 464 -21.74 10.74 32.85
CA VAL A 464 -23.07 10.39 32.29
C VAL A 464 -24.12 11.41 32.73
N ALA A 465 -25.08 11.67 31.83
CA ALA A 465 -26.20 12.57 32.12
C ALA A 465 -27.38 11.86 32.82
N ASP A 466 -27.48 10.53 32.69
CA ASP A 466 -28.61 9.74 33.20
C ASP A 466 -28.16 8.76 34.30
N ALA A 467 -28.81 8.84 35.47
CA ALA A 467 -28.59 7.92 36.59
C ALA A 467 -28.93 6.47 36.24
N ALA A 468 -29.80 6.23 35.25
CA ALA A 468 -30.11 4.90 34.76
C ALA A 468 -28.90 4.22 34.09
N MET A 469 -28.00 4.98 33.44
CA MET A 469 -26.76 4.42 32.89
C MET A 469 -25.80 3.95 34.00
N ILE A 470 -25.78 4.64 35.14
CA ILE A 470 -24.95 4.24 36.30
C ILE A 470 -25.45 2.91 36.86
N ALA A 471 -26.77 2.74 36.96
CA ALA A 471 -27.36 1.50 37.47
C ALA A 471 -27.15 0.30 36.52
N ALA A 472 -27.05 0.55 35.22
CA ALA A 472 -26.76 -0.48 34.21
C ALA A 472 -25.28 -0.88 34.13
N ALA A 473 -24.37 -0.07 34.70
CA ALA A 473 -22.94 -0.20 34.43
C ALA A 473 -22.24 -1.42 35.05
N GLY A 474 -22.88 -2.15 35.97
CA GLY A 474 -22.26 -3.31 36.62
C GLY A 474 -20.95 -2.97 37.35
N ASP A 475 -20.12 -3.98 37.61
CA ASP A 475 -18.76 -3.78 38.14
C ASP A 475 -17.88 -3.23 37.00
N LEU A 476 -17.53 -1.95 37.09
CA LEU A 476 -16.52 -1.34 36.23
C LEU A 476 -15.14 -1.94 36.57
N GLY A 477 -14.20 -1.87 35.62
CA GLY A 477 -12.81 -2.26 35.89
C GLY A 477 -12.22 -1.51 37.10
N PRO A 478 -11.21 -2.06 37.79
CA PRO A 478 -10.57 -1.39 38.92
C PRO A 478 -10.11 0.03 38.52
N ASN A 479 -10.39 1.02 39.38
CA ASN A 479 -10.08 2.45 39.20
C ASN A 479 -10.89 3.21 38.13
N CYS A 480 -11.86 2.60 37.44
CA CYS A 480 -12.82 3.36 36.64
C CYS A 480 -13.84 4.08 37.54
N THR A 481 -14.15 5.35 37.24
CA THR A 481 -15.12 6.14 38.02
C THR A 481 -16.25 6.63 37.13
N MET A 482 -17.50 6.37 37.51
CA MET A 482 -18.67 6.97 36.87
C MET A 482 -19.19 8.17 37.68
N ILE A 483 -19.35 9.31 37.02
CA ILE A 483 -19.82 10.56 37.63
C ILE A 483 -21.12 10.97 36.94
N LEU A 484 -22.19 11.11 37.74
CA LEU A 484 -23.43 11.73 37.27
C LEU A 484 -23.21 13.24 37.15
N VAL A 485 -23.34 13.78 35.95
CA VAL A 485 -23.34 15.23 35.72
C VAL A 485 -24.79 15.69 35.76
N ALA A 486 -25.22 16.28 36.88
CA ALA A 486 -26.54 16.87 36.97
C ALA A 486 -26.65 18.01 35.96
N GLY A 487 -27.62 17.94 35.04
CA GLY A 487 -27.77 18.94 33.99
C GLY A 487 -27.86 20.36 34.53
N GLY A 488 -26.82 21.17 34.29
CA GLY A 488 -26.82 22.61 34.50
C GLY A 488 -25.50 23.17 35.04
N GLY A 489 -24.71 23.80 34.16
CA GLY A 489 -23.61 24.69 34.50
C GLY A 489 -22.28 24.30 33.89
#